data_AF-A0A9D8K5Z7-F1
#
_entry.id   AF-A0A9D8K5Z7-F1
#
_cell.length_a   1.000
_cell.length_b   1.000
_cell.length_c   1.000
_cell.angle_alpha   90.00
_cell.angle_beta   90.00
_cell.angle_gamma   90.00
#
_symmetry.space_group_name_H-M   'P 1'
#
loop_
_entity.id
_entity.type
_entity.pdbx_description
1 polymer ?
#
loop_
_entity_poly.entity_id
_entity_poly.type
_entity_poly.pdbx_seq_one_letter_code
_entity_poly.pdbx_strand_id
1 'polypeptide(L)'
;MAISPFPPVVFPEQPPPDSASLWQAPALIYDYRQAANPIRKGLTDPIPYRQWSPPTLDFHRSSILPLDLSDALGCPGPATSPALAAHFLQVFPGDPLRPVASASSSLFVVLRGSGRLGWAPRDEEEAMSGPPYPPSLSWGAGDVVLLPHGPGPELEAQEPSLLVWVHDGPLLRHLGAVPAGARFSPCHFPADRLNDALERLLADPAAARGNRLSILLAHAELPASRTISPTLWAMVGLVPAGAKQPPHRHQSVALDLIVDCPPGCSTLVGTELDADGQILRPQRIDWEPGGVFVTPPGHWHAHVNNGDRPARLLPIQDAGLHTYLRSLDIRFAGGWTGEG
;
A
#
# COMPACT_ATOMS: atom_id res chain seq x y z
N MET A 1 -14.52 82.07 -10.98
CA MET A 1 -15.05 80.98 -11.84
C MET A 1 -14.72 79.68 -11.15
N ALA A 2 -15.70 79.04 -10.52
CA ALA A 2 -15.52 77.73 -9.88
C ALA A 2 -15.71 76.65 -10.96
N ILE A 3 -14.71 75.78 -11.13
CA ILE A 3 -14.76 74.65 -12.05
C ILE A 3 -15.62 73.57 -11.39
N SER A 4 -16.75 73.24 -12.02
CA SER A 4 -17.63 72.15 -11.58
C SER A 4 -16.95 70.81 -11.85
N PRO A 5 -16.84 69.87 -10.87
CA PRO A 5 -16.28 68.55 -11.14
C PRO A 5 -17.23 67.73 -12.02
N PHE A 6 -16.68 67.08 -13.04
CA PHE A 6 -17.40 66.08 -13.85
C PHE A 6 -17.84 64.92 -12.95
N PRO A 7 -19.09 64.43 -13.05
CA PRO A 7 -19.50 63.23 -12.33
C PRO A 7 -18.75 62.01 -12.88
N PRO A 8 -18.45 61.00 -12.03
CA PRO A 8 -17.79 59.78 -12.47
C PRO A 8 -18.65 59.03 -13.49
N VAL A 9 -18.02 58.50 -14.53
CA VAL A 9 -18.64 57.59 -15.47
C VAL A 9 -18.90 56.27 -14.75
N VAL A 10 -20.16 55.98 -14.48
CA VAL A 10 -20.59 54.66 -14.00
C VAL A 10 -20.66 53.75 -15.22
N PHE A 11 -19.73 52.80 -15.32
CA PHE A 11 -19.88 51.71 -16.28
C PHE A 11 -21.04 50.82 -15.81
N PRO A 12 -21.96 50.41 -16.70
CA PRO A 12 -22.97 49.44 -16.33
C PRO A 12 -22.27 48.15 -15.87
N GLU A 13 -22.65 47.63 -14.70
CA GLU A 13 -22.24 46.29 -14.27
C GLU A 13 -22.54 45.32 -15.41
N GLN A 14 -21.52 44.56 -15.83
CA GLN A 14 -21.74 43.45 -16.75
C GLN A 14 -22.72 42.49 -16.06
N PRO A 15 -23.79 42.04 -16.74
CA PRO A 15 -24.70 41.07 -16.16
C PRO A 15 -23.88 39.86 -15.70
N PRO A 16 -24.18 39.29 -14.51
CA PRO A 16 -23.49 38.10 -14.05
C PRO A 16 -23.57 37.02 -15.15
N PRO A 17 -22.50 36.25 -15.37
CA PRO A 17 -22.50 35.16 -16.35
C PRO A 17 -23.75 34.30 -16.13
N ASP A 18 -24.48 34.01 -17.20
CA ASP A 18 -25.66 33.15 -17.09
C ASP A 18 -25.24 31.78 -16.51
N SER A 19 -26.17 31.09 -15.85
CA SER A 19 -25.84 29.83 -15.18
C SER A 19 -25.20 28.81 -16.13
N ALA A 20 -25.59 28.83 -17.42
CA ALA A 20 -25.01 27.97 -18.43
C ALA A 20 -23.52 28.22 -18.65
N SER A 21 -23.09 29.49 -18.75
CA SER A 21 -21.69 29.85 -18.97
C SER A 21 -20.81 29.48 -17.77
N LEU A 22 -21.31 29.62 -16.53
CA LEU A 22 -20.59 29.14 -15.33
C LEU A 22 -20.36 27.63 -15.35
N TRP A 23 -21.32 26.85 -15.85
CA TRP A 23 -21.23 25.39 -15.94
C TRP A 23 -20.37 24.93 -17.12
N GLN A 24 -20.30 25.71 -18.19
CA GLN A 24 -19.49 25.43 -19.37
C GLN A 24 -18.02 25.81 -19.18
N ALA A 25 -17.72 26.82 -18.35
CA ALA A 25 -16.35 27.29 -18.12
C ALA A 25 -15.32 26.19 -17.77
N PRO A 26 -15.62 25.19 -16.90
CA PRO A 26 -14.67 24.11 -16.61
C PRO A 26 -14.66 22.98 -17.64
N ALA A 27 -15.57 22.96 -18.63
CA ALA A 27 -15.69 21.85 -19.58
C ALA A 27 -14.62 21.96 -20.69
N LEU A 28 -13.79 20.93 -20.80
CA LEU A 28 -12.77 20.81 -21.85
C LEU A 28 -13.06 19.59 -22.74
N ILE A 29 -12.90 19.75 -24.06
CA ILE A 29 -13.09 18.69 -25.05
C ILE A 29 -11.76 18.49 -25.76
N TYR A 30 -11.26 17.26 -25.74
CA TYR A 30 -10.00 16.88 -26.36
C TYR A 30 -10.22 15.97 -27.57
N ASP A 31 -9.30 16.03 -28.53
CA ASP A 31 -9.19 15.01 -29.58
C ASP A 31 -8.72 13.68 -28.95
N TYR A 32 -9.40 12.58 -29.29
CA TYR A 32 -9.11 11.25 -28.76
C TYR A 32 -7.62 10.88 -28.88
N ARG A 33 -7.00 11.18 -30.03
CA ARG A 33 -5.59 10.84 -30.32
C ARG A 33 -4.61 11.54 -29.37
N GLN A 34 -5.02 12.66 -28.79
CA GLN A 34 -4.20 13.45 -27.88
C GLN A 34 -4.40 13.06 -26.41
N ALA A 35 -5.57 12.54 -26.03
CA ALA A 35 -5.98 12.40 -24.63
C ALA A 35 -6.32 10.98 -24.16
N ALA A 36 -6.53 10.01 -25.06
CA ALA A 36 -7.01 8.67 -24.69
C ALA A 36 -6.03 7.86 -23.82
N ASN A 37 -4.74 8.18 -23.84
CA ASN A 37 -3.73 7.57 -22.98
C ASN A 37 -2.99 8.64 -22.17
N PRO A 38 -3.52 9.03 -20.99
CA PRO A 38 -2.98 10.13 -20.20
C PRO A 38 -1.76 9.74 -19.35
N ILE A 39 -1.49 8.44 -19.18
CA ILE A 39 -0.36 7.95 -18.38
C ILE A 39 0.93 8.13 -19.20
N ARG A 40 1.54 9.30 -19.05
CA ARG A 40 2.77 9.73 -19.70
C ARG A 40 3.34 10.94 -18.99
N LYS A 41 4.65 11.14 -19.15
CA LYS A 41 5.37 12.28 -18.58
C LYS A 41 4.71 13.61 -18.94
N GLY A 42 4.52 14.47 -17.95
CA GLY A 42 3.93 15.80 -18.07
C GLY A 42 2.40 15.84 -18.03
N LEU A 43 1.73 14.72 -17.78
CA LEU A 43 0.27 14.69 -17.62
C LEU A 43 -0.15 13.84 -16.42
N THR A 44 0.02 12.52 -16.51
CA THR A 44 -0.11 11.59 -15.38
C THR A 44 1.16 10.76 -15.36
N ASP A 45 2.14 11.25 -14.60
CA ASP A 45 3.47 10.66 -14.56
C ASP A 45 3.40 9.21 -14.04
N PRO A 46 4.10 8.26 -14.68
CA PRO A 46 4.16 6.89 -14.18
C PRO A 46 4.77 6.83 -12.77
N ILE A 47 4.32 5.86 -11.98
CA ILE A 47 4.88 5.60 -10.66
C ILE A 47 6.36 5.22 -10.82
N PRO A 48 7.31 5.90 -10.15
CA PRO A 48 8.72 5.59 -10.27
C PRO A 48 9.08 4.33 -9.47
N TYR A 49 10.14 3.64 -9.90
CA TYR A 49 10.83 2.71 -9.01
C TYR A 49 11.48 3.48 -7.87
N ARG A 50 11.22 3.06 -6.63
CA ARG A 50 11.81 3.65 -5.43
C ARG A 50 12.04 2.59 -4.38
N GLN A 51 13.11 2.74 -3.61
CA GLN A 51 13.45 1.90 -2.48
C GLN A 51 13.79 2.78 -1.26
N TRP A 52 13.46 2.28 -0.07
CA TRP A 52 13.81 2.86 1.21
C TRP A 52 14.37 1.80 2.14
N SER A 53 15.48 2.14 2.79
CA SER A 53 16.06 1.37 3.88
C SER A 53 15.24 1.57 5.17
N PRO A 54 15.15 0.55 6.04
CA PRO A 54 14.53 0.73 7.35
C PRO A 54 15.34 1.73 8.19
N PRO A 55 14.68 2.57 9.01
CA PRO A 55 15.39 3.48 9.91
C PRO A 55 16.06 2.70 11.06
N THR A 56 17.15 3.25 11.59
CA THR A 56 17.75 2.75 12.83
C THR A 56 16.95 3.20 14.05
N LEU A 57 16.88 2.39 15.10
CA LEU A 57 16.16 2.67 16.34
C LEU A 57 17.01 3.44 17.37
N ASP A 58 17.94 4.28 16.90
CA ASP A 58 18.93 4.96 17.76
C ASP A 58 18.36 6.21 18.44
N PHE A 59 17.33 6.81 17.84
CA PHE A 59 16.68 8.01 18.35
C PHE A 59 15.52 7.56 19.23
N HIS A 60 15.71 7.54 20.55
CA HIS A 60 14.75 7.09 21.59
C HIS A 60 13.46 7.91 21.67
N ARG A 61 12.80 8.16 20.54
CA ARG A 61 11.56 8.92 20.39
C ARG A 61 10.74 8.31 19.27
N SER A 62 9.46 8.10 19.54
CA SER A 62 8.51 7.56 18.60
C SER A 62 8.27 8.51 17.44
N SER A 63 8.17 7.96 16.22
CA SER A 63 8.11 8.74 14.99
C SER A 63 7.32 8.02 13.90
N ILE A 64 6.75 8.81 12.98
CA ILE A 64 6.12 8.35 11.74
C ILE A 64 6.96 8.89 10.58
N LEU A 65 7.55 7.99 9.80
CA LEU A 65 8.41 8.33 8.67
C LEU A 65 7.70 7.92 7.36
N PRO A 66 7.14 8.86 6.59
CA PRO A 66 6.43 8.53 5.37
C PRO A 66 7.39 8.08 4.26
N LEU A 67 7.01 7.02 3.55
CA LEU A 67 7.65 6.53 2.33
C LEU A 67 7.09 7.33 1.15
N ASP A 68 7.35 8.63 1.14
CA ASP A 68 6.60 9.58 0.31
C ASP A 68 7.13 9.71 -1.12
N LEU A 69 6.21 9.67 -2.07
CA LEU A 69 6.41 9.92 -3.50
C LEU A 69 5.43 10.98 -4.03
N SER A 70 4.67 11.68 -3.18
CA SER A 70 3.59 12.58 -3.60
C SER A 70 4.05 13.65 -4.60
N ASP A 71 5.25 14.20 -4.42
CA ASP A 71 5.83 15.19 -5.34
C ASP A 71 6.10 14.60 -6.73
N ALA A 72 6.65 13.38 -6.78
CA ALA A 72 6.89 12.66 -8.03
C ALA A 72 5.59 12.19 -8.70
N LEU A 73 4.54 11.97 -7.91
CA LEU A 73 3.21 11.56 -8.38
C LEU A 73 2.31 12.75 -8.75
N GLY A 74 2.71 13.98 -8.44
CA GLY A 74 1.91 15.18 -8.66
C GLY A 74 0.59 15.18 -7.89
N CYS A 75 0.55 14.59 -6.68
CA CYS A 75 -0.65 14.48 -5.86
C CYS A 75 -0.42 14.98 -4.42
N PRO A 76 -1.46 15.22 -3.61
CA PRO A 76 -1.30 15.64 -2.22
C PRO A 76 -0.79 14.48 -1.32
N GLY A 77 0.33 14.72 -0.64
CA GLY A 77 1.01 13.74 0.21
C GLY A 77 0.49 13.62 1.66
N PRO A 78 1.02 12.64 2.42
CA PRO A 78 1.96 11.63 1.95
C PRO A 78 1.27 10.58 1.06
N ALA A 79 2.00 10.08 0.04
CA ALA A 79 1.53 9.05 -0.88
C ALA A 79 2.72 8.25 -1.45
N THR A 80 2.76 6.93 -1.21
CA THR A 80 3.77 6.02 -1.80
C THR A 80 3.33 5.55 -3.19
N SER A 81 2.03 5.49 -3.43
CA SER A 81 1.39 5.34 -4.73
C SER A 81 0.13 6.22 -4.77
N PRO A 82 -0.51 6.41 -5.93
CA PRO A 82 -1.76 7.17 -6.01
C PRO A 82 -2.86 6.63 -5.08
N ALA A 83 -2.85 5.33 -4.77
CA ALA A 83 -3.85 4.70 -3.92
C ALA A 83 -3.40 4.47 -2.46
N LEU A 84 -2.09 4.32 -2.23
CA LEU A 84 -1.53 3.84 -0.95
C LEU A 84 -0.47 4.77 -0.38
N ALA A 85 -0.43 4.90 0.95
CA ALA A 85 0.68 5.50 1.67
C ALA A 85 1.26 4.49 2.67
N ALA A 86 2.56 4.30 2.61
CA ALA A 86 3.33 3.47 3.52
C ALA A 86 4.22 4.34 4.42
N HIS A 87 4.45 3.88 5.64
CA HIS A 87 5.25 4.56 6.65
C HIS A 87 6.08 3.56 7.42
N PHE A 88 7.29 3.95 7.83
CA PHE A 88 7.92 3.33 8.99
C PHE A 88 7.41 3.99 10.27
N LEU A 89 7.08 3.17 11.27
CA LEU A 89 6.73 3.62 12.61
C LEU A 89 7.82 3.16 13.57
N GLN A 90 8.47 4.11 14.22
CA GLN A 90 9.36 3.83 15.34
C GLN A 90 8.55 4.05 16.61
N VAL A 91 8.47 3.05 17.48
CA VAL A 91 7.70 3.15 18.73
C VAL A 91 8.61 2.77 19.89
N PHE A 92 8.76 3.67 20.85
CA PHE A 92 9.62 3.50 22.02
C PHE A 92 8.81 3.37 23.32
N PRO A 93 9.31 2.61 24.31
CA PRO A 93 8.66 2.51 25.60
C PRO A 93 8.47 3.87 26.28
N GLY A 94 7.27 4.12 26.80
CA GLY A 94 6.91 5.38 27.44
C GLY A 94 6.61 6.55 26.49
N ASP A 95 6.69 6.34 25.18
CA ASP A 95 6.38 7.35 24.16
C ASP A 95 5.33 6.80 23.16
N PRO A 96 4.04 6.75 23.54
CA PRO A 96 3.00 6.15 22.71
C PRO A 96 2.82 6.89 21.38
N LEU A 97 2.53 6.15 20.31
CA LEU A 97 2.37 6.67 18.97
C LEU A 97 0.93 6.51 18.46
N ARG A 98 0.37 7.56 17.85
CA ARG A 98 -1.00 7.55 17.30
C ARG A 98 -0.98 7.77 15.78
N PRO A 99 -0.85 6.71 14.96
CA PRO A 99 -0.98 6.82 13.51
C PRO A 99 -2.44 7.10 13.14
N VAL A 100 -2.68 8.23 12.47
CA VAL A 100 -4.01 8.67 12.05
C VAL A 100 -4.02 9.00 10.56
N ALA A 101 -4.98 8.43 9.84
CA ALA A 101 -5.28 8.79 8.45
C ALA A 101 -6.79 8.67 8.21
N SER A 102 -7.33 9.52 7.33
CA SER A 102 -8.66 9.27 6.74
C SER A 102 -8.52 8.13 5.74
N ALA A 103 -8.72 6.91 6.20
CA ALA A 103 -8.51 5.67 5.45
C ALA A 103 -9.66 4.69 5.71
N SER A 104 -9.93 3.83 4.73
CA SER A 104 -10.89 2.73 4.86
C SER A 104 -10.22 1.47 5.42
N SER A 105 -8.93 1.32 5.15
CA SER A 105 -8.11 0.17 5.56
C SER A 105 -6.75 0.64 6.06
N SER A 106 -6.29 0.12 7.20
CA SER A 106 -4.95 0.35 7.75
C SER A 106 -4.31 -0.99 8.12
N LEU A 107 -3.21 -1.31 7.47
CA LEU A 107 -2.43 -2.53 7.68
C LEU A 107 -1.12 -2.20 8.39
N PHE A 108 -0.83 -2.90 9.47
CA PHE A 108 0.40 -2.81 10.25
C PHE A 108 1.15 -4.13 10.15
N VAL A 109 2.46 -4.05 9.92
CA VAL A 109 3.38 -5.19 9.96
C VAL A 109 4.45 -4.90 11.00
N VAL A 110 4.61 -5.78 11.99
CA VAL A 110 5.63 -5.60 13.03
C VAL A 110 6.94 -6.22 12.56
N LEU A 111 7.94 -5.40 12.27
CA LEU A 111 9.26 -5.88 11.85
C LEU A 111 10.12 -6.29 13.04
N ARG A 112 10.07 -5.51 14.13
CA ARG A 112 10.87 -5.73 15.35
C ARG A 112 10.12 -5.26 16.58
N GLY A 113 10.41 -5.92 17.70
CA GLY A 113 9.93 -5.55 19.03
C GLY A 113 8.54 -6.10 19.36
N SER A 114 7.96 -5.56 20.43
CA SER A 114 6.68 -6.01 20.99
C SER A 114 5.99 -4.87 21.74
N GLY A 115 4.67 -5.01 21.90
CA GLY A 115 3.87 -3.98 22.54
C GLY A 115 2.37 -4.27 22.50
N ARG A 116 1.59 -3.20 22.63
CA ARG A 116 0.13 -3.24 22.65
C ARG A 116 -0.43 -2.14 21.76
N LEU A 117 -1.52 -2.46 21.08
CA LEU A 117 -2.37 -1.48 20.44
C LEU A 117 -3.70 -1.43 21.17
N GLY A 118 -4.31 -0.27 21.27
CA GLY A 118 -5.63 -0.12 21.87
C GLY A 118 -6.25 1.23 21.59
N TRP A 119 -7.45 1.42 22.14
CA TRP A 119 -8.18 2.67 22.10
C TRP A 119 -8.63 3.02 23.52
N ALA A 120 -8.64 4.31 23.85
CA ALA A 120 -9.34 4.76 25.04
C ALA A 120 -10.84 4.47 24.84
N PRO A 121 -11.55 3.92 25.85
CA PRO A 121 -13.01 3.85 25.81
C PRO A 121 -13.55 5.26 25.58
N ARG A 122 -14.49 5.42 24.64
CA ARG A 122 -15.04 6.75 24.36
C ARG A 122 -15.99 7.16 25.48
N ASP A 123 -16.92 6.27 25.90
CA ASP A 123 -17.90 6.51 26.97
C ASP A 123 -18.35 5.20 27.69
N GLU A 124 -19.03 5.30 28.84
CA GLU A 124 -19.55 4.15 29.64
C GLU A 124 -20.56 3.27 28.87
N GLU A 125 -21.34 3.87 27.95
CA GLU A 125 -22.38 3.20 27.18
C GLU A 125 -21.79 2.32 26.05
N GLU A 126 -20.67 2.76 25.44
CA GLU A 126 -19.86 1.95 24.51
C GLU A 126 -19.10 0.82 25.24
N ALA A 127 -18.80 0.96 26.54
CA ALA A 127 -18.22 -0.14 27.31
C ALA A 127 -19.23 -1.27 27.59
N MET A 128 -20.53 -0.95 27.66
CA MET A 128 -21.62 -1.91 27.89
C MET A 128 -22.17 -2.55 26.60
N SER A 129 -22.00 -1.89 25.45
CA SER A 129 -22.51 -2.33 24.13
C SER A 129 -21.39 -2.57 23.10
N GLY A 130 -20.15 -2.69 23.59
CA GLY A 130 -18.92 -2.50 22.83
C GLY A 130 -18.75 -3.31 21.55
N PRO A 131 -17.78 -2.91 20.70
CA PRO A 131 -17.53 -3.59 19.44
C PRO A 131 -17.31 -5.10 19.67
N PRO A 132 -17.57 -5.95 18.67
CA PRO A 132 -17.44 -7.41 18.80
C PRO A 132 -16.00 -7.90 18.96
N TYR A 133 -15.04 -7.01 19.20
CA TYR A 133 -13.61 -7.28 19.33
C TYR A 133 -13.03 -6.62 20.58
N PRO A 134 -11.99 -7.20 21.21
CA PRO A 134 -11.40 -6.65 22.42
C PRO A 134 -10.85 -5.23 22.19
N PRO A 135 -10.88 -4.34 23.20
CA PRO A 135 -10.44 -2.94 23.08
C PRO A 135 -8.91 -2.79 22.90
N SER A 136 -8.21 -3.92 22.77
CA SER A 136 -6.77 -3.95 22.59
C SER A 136 -6.27 -5.27 22.06
N LEU A 137 -5.09 -5.22 21.46
CA LEU A 137 -4.33 -6.37 21.00
C LEU A 137 -2.87 -6.23 21.42
N SER A 138 -2.27 -7.30 21.94
CA SER A 138 -0.81 -7.37 22.10
C SER A 138 -0.18 -7.81 20.78
N TRP A 139 0.90 -7.18 20.38
CA TRP A 139 1.59 -7.46 19.12
C TRP A 139 3.07 -7.77 19.36
N GLY A 140 3.64 -8.60 18.49
CA GLY A 140 5.06 -8.97 18.50
C GLY A 140 5.65 -9.03 17.10
N ALA A 141 6.98 -9.14 17.00
CA ALA A 141 7.69 -9.22 15.73
C ALA A 141 7.15 -10.35 14.84
N GLY A 142 6.87 -10.01 13.57
CA GLY A 142 6.26 -10.90 12.58
C GLY A 142 4.73 -10.82 12.50
N ASP A 143 4.07 -10.15 13.44
CA ASP A 143 2.62 -10.00 13.41
C ASP A 143 2.17 -9.06 12.29
N VAL A 144 1.00 -9.36 11.73
CA VAL A 144 0.28 -8.47 10.81
C VAL A 144 -1.08 -8.14 11.39
N VAL A 145 -1.41 -6.85 11.48
CA VAL A 145 -2.68 -6.35 12.03
C VAL A 145 -3.38 -5.50 10.99
N LEU A 146 -4.66 -5.77 10.75
CA LEU A 146 -5.51 -4.98 9.89
C LEU A 146 -6.61 -4.30 10.73
N LEU A 147 -6.74 -2.99 10.56
CA LEU A 147 -7.81 -2.19 11.15
C LEU A 147 -8.69 -1.60 10.03
N PRO A 148 -10.03 -1.66 10.16
CA PRO A 148 -10.94 -0.93 9.30
C PRO A 148 -10.92 0.57 9.63
N HIS A 149 -11.70 1.35 8.89
CA HIS A 149 -12.02 2.72 9.28
C HIS A 149 -12.51 2.79 10.74
N GLY A 150 -11.97 3.73 11.50
CA GLY A 150 -12.32 3.96 12.90
C GLY A 150 -11.39 4.97 13.55
N PRO A 151 -11.46 5.15 14.88
CA PRO A 151 -10.44 5.90 15.60
C PRO A 151 -9.04 5.36 15.33
N GLY A 152 -8.07 6.26 15.18
CA GLY A 152 -6.66 5.86 15.13
C GLY A 152 -6.28 5.10 16.41
N PRO A 153 -5.56 3.98 16.30
CA PRO A 153 -5.09 3.24 17.47
C PRO A 153 -4.01 4.06 18.20
N GLU A 154 -3.86 3.80 19.49
CA GLU A 154 -2.64 4.12 20.22
C GLU A 154 -1.74 2.90 20.25
N LEU A 155 -0.48 3.08 19.85
CA LEU A 155 0.57 2.06 19.85
C LEU A 155 1.50 2.34 21.02
N GLU A 156 1.59 1.40 21.95
CA GLU A 156 2.49 1.42 23.09
C GLU A 156 3.51 0.29 22.94
N ALA A 157 4.79 0.64 22.93
CA ALA A 157 5.85 -0.35 22.84
C ALA A 157 6.33 -0.81 24.23
N GLN A 158 6.61 -2.10 24.37
CA GLN A 158 7.29 -2.67 25.53
C GLN A 158 8.82 -2.59 25.38
N GLU A 159 9.31 -2.55 24.14
CA GLU A 159 10.72 -2.39 23.77
C GLU A 159 10.82 -1.55 22.49
N PRO A 160 11.98 -0.96 22.14
CA PRO A 160 12.15 -0.24 20.88
C PRO A 160 11.68 -1.09 19.68
N SER A 161 10.65 -0.62 19.00
CA SER A 161 9.92 -1.38 17.99
C SER A 161 9.90 -0.65 16.66
N LEU A 162 9.93 -1.43 15.57
CA LEU A 162 9.81 -0.95 14.20
C LEU A 162 8.63 -1.64 13.54
N LEU A 163 7.68 -0.85 13.05
CA LEU A 163 6.53 -1.33 12.28
C LEU A 163 6.51 -0.68 10.91
N VAL A 164 5.83 -1.31 9.96
CA VAL A 164 5.41 -0.70 8.69
C VAL A 164 3.90 -0.52 8.72
N TRP A 165 3.42 0.67 8.39
CA TRP A 165 2.00 1.00 8.31
C TRP A 165 1.62 1.42 6.89
N VAL A 166 0.69 0.69 6.28
CA VAL A 166 0.15 0.96 4.94
C VAL A 166 -1.34 1.24 5.01
N HIS A 167 -1.80 2.31 4.38
CA HIS A 167 -3.22 2.66 4.32
C HIS A 167 -3.62 3.24 2.97
N ASP A 168 -4.92 3.20 2.65
CA ASP A 168 -5.52 3.63 1.37
C ASP A 168 -6.00 5.10 1.37
N GLY A 169 -5.47 5.90 2.28
CA GLY A 169 -5.86 7.31 2.45
C GLY A 169 -5.63 8.18 1.19
N PRO A 170 -4.54 7.99 0.41
CA PRO A 170 -4.34 8.72 -0.83
C PRO A 170 -5.48 8.53 -1.84
N LEU A 171 -6.02 7.31 -1.98
CA LEU A 171 -7.15 7.04 -2.85
C LEU A 171 -8.39 7.85 -2.44
N LEU A 172 -8.72 7.84 -1.15
CA LEU A 172 -9.90 8.55 -0.65
C LEU A 172 -9.75 10.06 -0.81
N ARG A 173 -8.55 10.59 -0.57
CA ARG A 173 -8.23 12.00 -0.80
C ARG A 173 -8.42 12.38 -2.26
N HIS A 174 -7.93 11.56 -3.20
CA HIS A 174 -8.10 11.79 -4.63
C HIS A 174 -9.58 11.87 -5.03
N LEU A 175 -10.42 11.00 -4.45
CA LEU A 175 -11.85 10.97 -4.73
C LEU A 175 -12.65 12.06 -3.98
N GLY A 176 -12.03 12.81 -3.08
CA GLY A 176 -12.74 13.71 -2.16
C GLY A 176 -13.69 12.97 -1.22
N ALA A 177 -13.43 11.69 -0.95
CA ALA A 177 -14.29 10.81 -0.18
C ALA A 177 -13.82 10.71 1.28
N VAL A 178 -14.79 10.56 2.19
CA VAL A 178 -14.56 10.20 3.58
C VAL A 178 -15.24 8.86 3.83
N PRO A 179 -14.59 7.89 4.50
CA PRO A 179 -15.25 6.64 4.84
C PRO A 179 -16.47 6.91 5.72
N ALA A 180 -17.60 6.30 5.38
CA ALA A 180 -18.83 6.44 6.18
C ALA A 180 -18.80 5.61 7.47
N GLY A 181 -17.93 4.60 7.56
CA GLY A 181 -17.87 3.64 8.67
C GLY A 181 -16.99 2.44 8.35
N ALA A 182 -16.76 1.58 9.34
CA ALA A 182 -16.07 0.29 9.15
C ALA A 182 -16.85 -0.61 8.17
N ARG A 183 -16.12 -1.33 7.30
CA ARG A 183 -16.70 -2.23 6.28
C ARG A 183 -16.37 -3.70 6.49
N PHE A 184 -15.56 -4.00 7.51
CA PHE A 184 -15.10 -5.31 7.93
C PHE A 184 -14.61 -5.19 9.38
N SER A 185 -14.47 -6.32 10.09
CA SER A 185 -13.93 -6.33 11.47
C SER A 185 -12.40 -6.23 11.50
N PRO A 186 -11.76 -5.78 12.59
CA PRO A 186 -10.31 -5.89 12.75
C PRO A 186 -9.82 -7.34 12.63
N CYS A 187 -8.60 -7.53 12.12
CA CYS A 187 -8.02 -8.84 11.89
C CYS A 187 -6.55 -8.87 12.34
N HIS A 188 -6.12 -9.98 12.94
CA HIS A 188 -4.74 -10.21 13.38
C HIS A 188 -4.25 -11.55 12.82
N PHE A 189 -3.05 -11.52 12.26
CA PHE A 189 -2.30 -12.68 11.83
C PHE A 189 -1.04 -12.77 12.72
N PRO A 190 -1.11 -13.58 13.80
CA PRO A 190 0.03 -13.82 14.67
C PRO A 190 1.21 -14.45 13.92
N ALA A 191 2.43 -14.07 14.30
CA ALA A 191 3.66 -14.54 13.69
C ALA A 191 3.81 -16.08 13.71
N ASP A 192 3.43 -16.73 14.82
CA ASP A 192 3.46 -18.19 14.97
C ASP A 192 2.54 -18.86 13.94
N ARG A 193 1.30 -18.38 13.77
CA ARG A 193 0.36 -18.93 12.78
C ARG A 193 0.83 -18.73 11.35
N LEU A 194 1.48 -17.60 11.06
CA LEU A 194 2.07 -17.34 9.74
C LEU A 194 3.25 -18.28 9.46
N ASN A 195 4.13 -18.48 10.45
CA ASN A 195 5.25 -19.42 10.35
C ASN A 195 4.76 -20.86 10.19
N ASP A 196 3.79 -21.32 10.99
CA ASP A 196 3.19 -22.65 10.87
C ASP A 196 2.55 -22.89 9.50
N ALA A 197 1.93 -21.86 8.91
CA ALA A 197 1.35 -21.95 7.57
C ALA A 197 2.43 -22.04 6.48
N LEU A 198 3.52 -21.29 6.62
CA LEU A 198 4.68 -21.37 5.72
C LEU A 198 5.38 -22.73 5.83
N GLU A 199 5.61 -23.24 7.03
CA GLU A 199 6.23 -24.54 7.26
C GLU A 199 5.39 -25.68 6.65
N ARG A 200 4.07 -25.64 6.83
CA ARG A 200 3.16 -26.60 6.18
C ARG A 200 3.21 -26.50 4.65
N LEU A 201 3.27 -25.28 4.10
CA LEU A 201 3.40 -25.09 2.66
C LEU A 201 4.73 -25.65 2.13
N LEU A 202 5.83 -25.44 2.85
CA LEU A 202 7.14 -25.97 2.46
C LEU A 202 7.22 -27.49 2.55
N ALA A 203 6.50 -28.08 3.51
CA ALA A 203 6.42 -29.52 3.68
C ALA A 203 5.51 -30.21 2.64
N ASP A 204 4.67 -29.46 1.92
CA ASP A 204 3.76 -30.01 0.91
C ASP A 204 4.52 -30.40 -0.39
N PRO A 205 4.58 -31.69 -0.76
CA PRO A 205 5.23 -32.12 -1.99
C PRO A 205 4.60 -31.52 -3.27
N ALA A 206 3.33 -31.12 -3.23
CA ALA A 206 2.67 -30.45 -4.34
C ALA A 206 3.18 -29.01 -4.52
N ALA A 207 3.57 -28.34 -3.44
CA ALA A 207 4.13 -26.98 -3.49
C ALA A 207 5.49 -26.94 -4.19
N ALA A 208 6.26 -28.05 -4.17
CA ALA A 208 7.51 -28.17 -4.93
C ALA A 208 7.32 -28.09 -6.46
N ARG A 209 6.10 -28.33 -6.95
CA ARG A 209 5.74 -28.17 -8.38
C ARG A 209 5.19 -26.78 -8.70
N GLY A 210 4.92 -25.96 -7.68
CA GLY A 210 4.42 -24.62 -7.83
C GLY A 210 5.54 -23.63 -8.19
N ASN A 211 5.25 -22.69 -9.09
CA ASN A 211 6.18 -21.62 -9.44
C ASN A 211 6.36 -20.57 -8.31
N ARG A 212 5.61 -20.70 -7.19
CA ARG A 212 5.61 -19.78 -6.05
C ARG A 212 5.32 -20.51 -4.75
N LEU A 213 6.04 -20.10 -3.71
CA LEU A 213 5.80 -20.49 -2.33
C LEU A 213 5.32 -19.25 -1.58
N SER A 214 4.02 -19.17 -1.34
CA SER A 214 3.40 -18.01 -0.70
C SER A 214 2.09 -18.36 -0.01
N ILE A 215 1.82 -17.68 1.10
CA ILE A 215 0.53 -17.71 1.78
C ILE A 215 -0.18 -16.37 1.61
N LEU A 216 -1.43 -16.40 1.16
CA LEU A 216 -2.27 -15.20 1.03
C LEU A 216 -2.85 -14.82 2.39
N LEU A 217 -2.84 -13.52 2.71
CA LEU A 217 -3.53 -13.00 3.87
C LEU A 217 -4.92 -12.52 3.43
N ALA A 218 -5.96 -13.18 3.91
CA ALA A 218 -7.33 -12.92 3.49
C ALA A 218 -8.24 -12.65 4.70
N HIS A 219 -9.20 -11.75 4.53
CA HIS A 219 -10.23 -11.47 5.51
C HIS A 219 -11.42 -12.40 5.33
N ALA A 220 -11.93 -12.98 6.43
CA ALA A 220 -13.05 -13.93 6.38
C ALA A 220 -14.35 -13.31 5.80
N GLU A 221 -14.56 -12.02 6.02
CA GLU A 221 -15.71 -11.27 5.47
C GLU A 221 -15.56 -10.89 3.98
N LEU A 222 -14.41 -11.22 3.35
CA LEU A 222 -14.12 -10.92 1.93
C LEU A 222 -13.84 -12.20 1.11
N PRO A 223 -14.70 -13.24 1.15
CA PRO A 223 -14.39 -14.54 0.55
C PRO A 223 -14.29 -14.48 -0.98
N ALA A 224 -15.04 -13.57 -1.62
CA ALA A 224 -15.09 -13.45 -3.07
C ALA A 224 -13.79 -12.88 -3.67
N SER A 225 -13.14 -11.94 -2.99
CA SER A 225 -11.88 -11.35 -3.44
C SER A 225 -10.65 -12.08 -2.88
N ARG A 226 -10.80 -12.78 -1.74
CA ARG A 226 -9.68 -13.40 -0.98
C ARG A 226 -8.57 -12.40 -0.65
N THR A 227 -8.94 -11.14 -0.47
CA THR A 227 -8.03 -10.03 -0.14
C THR A 227 -8.02 -9.76 1.36
N ILE A 228 -6.97 -9.08 1.85
CA ILE A 228 -6.89 -8.71 3.26
C ILE A 228 -7.86 -7.57 3.59
N SER A 229 -8.15 -6.66 2.65
CA SER A 229 -9.19 -5.64 2.81
C SER A 229 -9.89 -5.35 1.48
N PRO A 230 -10.91 -4.46 1.42
CA PRO A 230 -11.54 -4.06 0.16
C PRO A 230 -10.56 -3.41 -0.84
N THR A 231 -9.52 -2.74 -0.35
CA THR A 231 -8.52 -2.05 -1.18
C THR A 231 -7.19 -2.79 -1.19
N LEU A 232 -6.77 -3.35 -0.06
CA LEU A 232 -5.47 -3.98 0.11
C LEU A 232 -5.50 -5.47 -0.21
N TRP A 233 -4.41 -5.94 -0.81
CA TRP A 233 -4.04 -7.34 -0.92
C TRP A 233 -2.65 -7.52 -0.30
N ALA A 234 -2.44 -8.62 0.41
CA ALA A 234 -1.15 -8.94 1.01
C ALA A 234 -0.90 -10.45 1.00
N MET A 235 0.37 -10.83 0.92
CA MET A 235 0.81 -12.22 1.06
C MET A 235 2.18 -12.26 1.75
N VAL A 236 2.53 -13.40 2.35
CA VAL A 236 3.91 -13.68 2.72
C VAL A 236 4.49 -14.64 1.71
N GLY A 237 5.49 -14.19 0.96
CA GLY A 237 6.22 -14.97 -0.04
C GLY A 237 7.55 -15.47 0.48
N LEU A 238 7.97 -16.62 -0.05
CA LEU A 238 9.27 -17.22 0.22
C LEU A 238 10.00 -17.50 -1.09
N VAL A 239 11.25 -17.05 -1.16
CA VAL A 239 12.17 -17.37 -2.26
C VAL A 239 13.26 -18.30 -1.70
N PRO A 240 13.27 -19.60 -2.06
CA PRO A 240 14.28 -20.53 -1.56
C PRO A 240 15.71 -20.12 -1.91
N ALA A 241 16.68 -20.65 -1.18
CA ALA A 241 18.10 -20.44 -1.48
C ALA A 241 18.42 -20.88 -2.92
N GLY A 242 19.18 -20.06 -3.65
CA GLY A 242 19.54 -20.31 -5.05
C GLY A 242 18.38 -20.25 -6.06
N ALA A 243 17.17 -19.86 -5.65
CA ALA A 243 15.99 -19.89 -6.50
C ALA A 243 15.72 -18.54 -7.19
N LYS A 244 15.07 -18.63 -8.36
CA LYS A 244 14.48 -17.49 -9.06
C LYS A 244 12.99 -17.74 -9.26
N GLN A 245 12.16 -16.82 -8.78
CA GLN A 245 10.75 -16.77 -9.15
C GLN A 245 10.61 -16.09 -10.53
N PRO A 246 9.94 -16.73 -11.50
CA PRO A 246 9.93 -16.26 -12.89
C PRO A 246 9.17 -14.94 -13.06
N PRO A 247 9.43 -14.20 -14.16
CA PRO A 247 8.79 -12.93 -14.41
C PRO A 247 7.25 -13.01 -14.47
N HIS A 248 6.62 -12.02 -13.86
CA HIS A 248 5.18 -11.81 -13.88
C HIS A 248 4.84 -10.33 -13.78
N ARG A 249 3.60 -9.96 -14.09
CA ARG A 249 3.08 -8.61 -13.92
C ARG A 249 1.61 -8.64 -13.51
N HIS A 250 1.13 -7.53 -12.97
CA HIS A 250 -0.27 -7.25 -12.65
C HIS A 250 -0.49 -5.74 -12.69
N GLN A 251 -1.75 -5.29 -12.68
CA GLN A 251 -2.10 -3.85 -12.79
C GLN A 251 -2.17 -3.12 -11.46
N SER A 252 -2.09 -3.84 -10.33
CA SER A 252 -1.88 -3.22 -9.02
C SER A 252 -0.43 -2.75 -8.87
N VAL A 253 -0.23 -1.70 -8.09
CA VAL A 253 1.11 -1.37 -7.56
C VAL A 253 1.49 -2.38 -6.49
N ALA A 254 2.76 -2.71 -6.38
CA ALA A 254 3.27 -3.46 -5.23
C ALA A 254 4.22 -2.61 -4.39
N LEU A 255 3.93 -2.54 -3.10
CA LEU A 255 4.83 -2.07 -2.05
C LEU A 255 5.43 -3.32 -1.42
N ASP A 256 6.60 -3.70 -1.91
CA ASP A 256 7.28 -4.93 -1.52
C ASP A 256 8.11 -4.69 -0.27
N LEU A 257 7.63 -5.20 0.88
CA LEU A 257 8.37 -5.20 2.13
C LEU A 257 9.27 -6.43 2.21
N ILE A 258 10.57 -6.25 2.31
CA ILE A 258 11.51 -7.34 2.55
C ILE A 258 11.50 -7.65 4.04
N VAL A 259 10.88 -8.77 4.44
CA VAL A 259 10.81 -9.15 5.86
C VAL A 259 12.18 -9.59 6.35
N ASP A 260 12.85 -10.45 5.58
CA ASP A 260 14.20 -10.92 5.88
C ASP A 260 14.84 -11.52 4.61
N CYS A 261 16.15 -11.35 4.43
CA CYS A 261 16.88 -11.93 3.31
C CYS A 261 18.38 -12.06 3.59
N PRO A 262 19.07 -13.08 3.05
CA PRO A 262 20.52 -13.09 2.97
C PRO A 262 21.05 -12.08 1.93
N PRO A 263 22.36 -11.74 1.97
CA PRO A 263 23.02 -11.04 0.89
C PRO A 263 22.82 -11.73 -0.47
N GLY A 264 22.68 -10.95 -1.54
CA GLY A 264 22.51 -11.46 -2.90
C GLY A 264 21.06 -11.63 -3.37
N CYS A 265 20.08 -11.32 -2.52
CA CYS A 265 18.66 -11.23 -2.93
C CYS A 265 18.36 -9.94 -3.70
N SER A 266 17.48 -10.04 -4.70
CA SER A 266 17.08 -8.89 -5.51
C SER A 266 15.75 -9.11 -6.23
N THR A 267 15.10 -8.03 -6.65
CA THR A 267 14.04 -8.05 -7.66
C THR A 267 14.59 -7.48 -8.96
N LEU A 268 14.33 -8.17 -10.08
CA LEU A 268 14.55 -7.67 -11.43
C LEU A 268 13.22 -7.12 -11.95
N VAL A 269 13.22 -5.90 -12.49
CA VAL A 269 12.01 -5.21 -12.97
C VAL A 269 12.20 -4.63 -14.37
N GLY A 270 11.14 -4.59 -15.17
CA GLY A 270 11.16 -3.98 -16.51
C GLY A 270 9.79 -4.00 -17.20
N THR A 271 9.71 -3.46 -18.42
CA THR A 271 8.44 -3.32 -19.16
C THR A 271 8.26 -4.35 -20.27
N GLU A 272 9.32 -5.02 -20.68
CA GLU A 272 9.36 -5.93 -21.83
C GLU A 272 9.94 -7.28 -21.44
N LEU A 273 9.49 -8.33 -22.13
CA LEU A 273 10.10 -9.65 -22.08
C LEU A 273 10.83 -9.94 -23.40
N ASP A 274 11.88 -10.76 -23.35
CA ASP A 274 12.49 -11.37 -24.52
C ASP A 274 11.75 -12.65 -24.96
N ALA A 275 12.25 -13.30 -26.02
CA ALA A 275 11.66 -14.51 -26.58
C ALA A 275 11.67 -15.71 -25.61
N ASP A 276 12.55 -15.71 -24.61
CA ASP A 276 12.69 -16.75 -23.59
C ASP A 276 11.89 -16.41 -22.31
N GLY A 277 11.06 -15.36 -22.37
CA GLY A 277 10.23 -14.92 -21.26
C GLY A 277 11.01 -14.28 -20.12
N GLN A 278 12.26 -13.85 -20.34
CA GLN A 278 13.05 -13.09 -19.37
C GLN A 278 12.81 -11.60 -19.54
N ILE A 279 12.99 -10.84 -18.46
CA ILE A 279 12.84 -9.38 -18.52
C ILE A 279 13.97 -8.80 -19.36
N LEU A 280 13.64 -8.07 -20.41
CA LEU A 280 14.60 -7.44 -21.30
C LEU A 280 15.20 -6.19 -20.63
N ARG A 281 16.53 -6.14 -20.49
CA ARG A 281 17.28 -5.04 -19.84
C ARG A 281 16.70 -4.67 -18.44
N PRO A 282 16.66 -5.62 -17.49
CA PRO A 282 16.02 -5.39 -16.22
C PRO A 282 16.78 -4.35 -15.40
N GLN A 283 16.05 -3.47 -14.73
CA GLN A 283 16.59 -2.76 -13.57
C GLN A 283 16.63 -3.72 -12.38
N ARG A 284 17.73 -3.70 -11.64
CA ARG A 284 17.92 -4.50 -10.43
C ARG A 284 17.64 -3.67 -9.20
N ILE A 285 16.88 -4.23 -8.26
CA ILE A 285 16.59 -3.67 -6.93
C ILE A 285 17.13 -4.67 -5.92
N ASP A 286 18.25 -4.34 -5.26
CA ASP A 286 18.85 -5.22 -4.25
C ASP A 286 18.05 -5.17 -2.95
N TRP A 287 17.87 -6.32 -2.32
CA TRP A 287 17.05 -6.41 -1.11
C TRP A 287 17.85 -6.08 0.15
N GLU A 288 17.16 -5.47 1.11
CA GLU A 288 17.65 -5.19 2.46
C GLU A 288 16.59 -5.64 3.46
N PRO A 289 16.92 -6.40 4.53
CA PRO A 289 15.95 -6.77 5.55
C PRO A 289 15.29 -5.56 6.20
N GLY A 290 13.95 -5.52 6.19
CA GLY A 290 13.12 -4.39 6.63
C GLY A 290 12.94 -3.29 5.58
N GLY A 291 13.61 -3.37 4.44
CA GLY A 291 13.49 -2.39 3.35
C GLY A 291 12.18 -2.52 2.59
N VAL A 292 11.72 -1.42 2.00
CA VAL A 292 10.51 -1.37 1.16
C VAL A 292 10.89 -0.85 -0.23
N PHE A 293 10.32 -1.43 -1.28
CA PHE A 293 10.43 -0.87 -2.63
C PHE A 293 9.11 -0.90 -3.40
N VAL A 294 9.02 -0.09 -4.45
CA VAL A 294 7.84 0.02 -5.32
C VAL A 294 8.06 -0.72 -6.63
N THR A 295 7.11 -1.61 -6.96
CA THR A 295 6.94 -2.16 -8.31
C THR A 295 5.70 -1.50 -8.96
N PRO A 296 5.86 -0.70 -10.02
CA PRO A 296 4.74 -0.03 -10.69
C PRO A 296 3.76 -0.98 -11.40
N PRO A 297 2.48 -0.58 -11.54
CA PRO A 297 1.47 -1.27 -12.33
C PRO A 297 1.95 -1.67 -13.73
N GLY A 298 1.72 -2.92 -14.12
CA GLY A 298 2.00 -3.44 -15.45
C GLY A 298 3.48 -3.75 -15.73
N HIS A 299 4.39 -3.50 -14.79
CA HIS A 299 5.80 -3.84 -14.96
C HIS A 299 6.05 -5.32 -14.64
N TRP A 300 6.80 -5.98 -15.50
CA TRP A 300 7.30 -7.34 -15.27
C TRP A 300 8.31 -7.32 -14.13
N HIS A 301 8.20 -8.29 -13.23
CA HIS A 301 9.12 -8.45 -12.12
C HIS A 301 9.37 -9.92 -11.78
N ALA A 302 10.60 -10.20 -11.36
CA ALA A 302 11.09 -11.51 -10.95
C ALA A 302 11.94 -11.38 -9.67
N HIS A 303 11.78 -12.31 -8.73
CA HIS A 303 12.54 -12.30 -7.48
C HIS A 303 13.65 -13.33 -7.55
N VAL A 304 14.85 -12.94 -7.14
CA VAL A 304 16.08 -13.75 -7.22
C VAL A 304 16.67 -13.85 -5.83
N ASN A 305 16.95 -15.07 -5.38
CA ASN A 305 17.69 -15.34 -4.16
C ASN A 305 18.96 -16.11 -4.52
N ASN A 306 20.10 -15.42 -4.59
CA ASN A 306 21.41 -16.04 -4.79
C ASN A 306 22.11 -16.37 -3.46
N GLY A 307 21.42 -16.21 -2.33
CA GLY A 307 21.95 -16.49 -1.00
C GLY A 307 21.80 -17.96 -0.60
N ASP A 308 22.21 -18.25 0.62
CA ASP A 308 22.34 -19.59 1.21
C ASP A 308 21.13 -20.03 2.05
N ARG A 309 20.18 -19.12 2.31
CA ARG A 309 18.96 -19.38 3.08
C ARG A 309 17.73 -18.79 2.39
N PRO A 310 16.52 -19.27 2.71
CA PRO A 310 15.29 -18.68 2.19
C PRO A 310 15.19 -17.18 2.53
N ALA A 311 14.68 -16.41 1.58
CA ALA A 311 14.32 -15.01 1.76
C ALA A 311 12.80 -14.87 1.84
N ARG A 312 12.33 -13.88 2.61
CA ARG A 312 10.91 -13.60 2.85
C ARG A 312 10.59 -12.17 2.46
N LEU A 313 9.53 -12.02 1.68
CA LEU A 313 8.95 -10.73 1.32
C LEU A 313 7.44 -10.72 1.59
N LEU A 314 6.91 -9.56 1.88
CA LEU A 314 5.49 -9.31 2.11
C LEU A 314 5.03 -8.19 1.17
N PRO A 315 4.60 -8.54 -0.06
CA PRO A 315 4.05 -7.56 -0.98
C PRO A 315 2.71 -7.06 -0.47
N ILE A 316 2.53 -5.74 -0.44
CA ILE A 316 1.27 -5.07 -0.11
C ILE A 316 0.82 -4.30 -1.35
N GLN A 317 -0.39 -4.56 -1.82
CA GLN A 317 -0.86 -4.05 -3.10
C GLN A 317 -2.24 -3.41 -2.97
N ASP A 318 -2.60 -2.53 -3.90
CA ASP A 318 -3.97 -2.03 -4.09
C ASP A 318 -4.85 -3.00 -4.92
N ALA A 319 -4.40 -4.26 -5.04
CA ALA A 319 -5.09 -5.30 -5.81
C ALA A 319 -6.49 -5.64 -5.29
N GLY A 320 -6.85 -5.27 -4.06
CA GLY A 320 -8.23 -5.42 -3.58
C GLY A 320 -9.21 -4.65 -4.46
N LEU A 321 -8.86 -3.40 -4.80
CA LEU A 321 -9.66 -2.57 -5.69
C LEU A 321 -9.65 -3.11 -7.12
N HIS A 322 -8.50 -3.51 -7.65
CA HIS A 322 -8.41 -4.10 -9.00
C HIS A 322 -9.19 -5.41 -9.12
N THR A 323 -9.22 -6.23 -8.07
CA THR A 323 -10.02 -7.45 -8.01
C THR A 323 -11.52 -7.11 -8.04
N TYR A 324 -11.94 -6.10 -7.27
CA TYR A 324 -13.31 -5.60 -7.31
C TYR A 324 -13.67 -4.99 -8.68
N LEU A 325 -12.74 -4.38 -9.39
CA LEU A 325 -12.97 -3.83 -10.73
C LEU A 325 -12.76 -4.85 -11.86
N ARG A 326 -12.30 -6.07 -11.54
CA ARG A 326 -11.95 -7.13 -12.50
C ARG A 326 -10.87 -6.66 -13.49
N SER A 327 -9.93 -5.86 -13.01
CA SER A 327 -8.88 -5.21 -13.81
C SER A 327 -7.45 -5.62 -13.40
N LEU A 328 -7.28 -6.62 -12.51
CA LEU A 328 -5.97 -7.01 -11.99
C LEU A 328 -5.01 -7.52 -13.09
N ASP A 329 -5.52 -8.19 -14.14
CA ASP A 329 -4.77 -8.67 -15.33
C ASP A 329 -3.39 -9.26 -14.98
N ILE A 330 -3.38 -10.26 -14.08
CA ILE A 330 -2.14 -10.95 -13.73
C ILE A 330 -1.65 -11.79 -14.92
N ARG A 331 -0.38 -11.64 -15.26
CA ARG A 331 0.27 -12.38 -16.35
C ARG A 331 1.60 -12.96 -15.90
N PHE A 332 1.91 -14.14 -16.42
CA PHE A 332 3.13 -14.87 -16.16
C PHE A 332 3.86 -15.10 -17.46
N ALA A 333 5.19 -14.99 -17.46
CA ALA A 333 5.98 -15.16 -18.68
C ALA A 333 5.77 -16.54 -19.34
N GLY A 334 5.57 -17.59 -18.54
CA GLY A 334 5.27 -18.95 -19.02
C GLY A 334 3.80 -19.23 -19.33
N GLY A 335 2.91 -18.21 -19.28
CA GLY A 335 1.47 -18.40 -19.34
C GLY A 335 0.85 -18.86 -18.02
N TRP A 336 -0.48 -18.84 -17.95
CA TRP A 336 -1.24 -19.36 -16.80
C TRP A 336 -1.56 -20.83 -17.05
N THR A 337 -1.06 -21.74 -16.22
CA THR A 337 -1.25 -23.19 -16.37
C THR A 337 -2.25 -23.79 -15.38
N GLY A 338 -3.08 -22.96 -14.74
CA GLY A 338 -4.19 -23.44 -13.89
C GLY A 338 -5.49 -23.50 -14.66
N GLU A 339 -6.14 -24.65 -14.72
CA GLU A 339 -7.61 -24.67 -14.85
C GLU A 339 -8.17 -24.17 -13.52
N GLY A 340 -9.05 -23.17 -13.59
CA GLY A 340 -9.63 -22.51 -12.41
C GLY A 340 -10.53 -23.40 -11.57
#